data_AF-A0A5E4L937-F1
#
_entry.id   AF-A0A5E4L937-F1
#
_cell.length_a   1.000
_cell.length_b   1.000
_cell.length_c   1.000
_cell.angle_alpha   90.00
_cell.angle_beta   90.00
_cell.angle_gamma   90.00
#
_symmetry.space_group_name_H-M   'P 1'
#
loop_
_entity.id
_entity.type
_entity.pdbx_description
1 polymer ?
#
loop_
_entity_poly.entity_id
_entity_poly.type
_entity_poly.pdbx_seq_one_letter_code
_entity_poly.pdbx_strand_id
1 'polypeptide(L)'
;MIKDSRSKRFVDIAKAAIDLHSSDTVFLNHLLKEGERTFAFRYTSDVKRHPITRDFGTEAEAVNAMYLKPVEGDRPLRVEFIGSDFSGIASLVYTLSKINRTYAYPSVLIEADLRAALDPLELERAQKSLAMQTGMGMMPLRRNSRPFR
;
A
#
# COMPACT_ATOMS: atom_id res chain seq x y z
N MET A 1 4.03 -2.14 3.93
CA MET A 1 2.79 -2.93 3.73
C MET A 1 1.72 -2.03 3.15
N ILE A 2 0.90 -2.55 2.25
CA ILE A 2 -0.12 -1.77 1.53
C ILE A 2 -1.42 -2.58 1.50
N LYS A 3 -2.50 -1.96 1.98
CA LYS A 3 -3.85 -2.54 1.98
C LYS A 3 -4.48 -2.54 0.59
N ASP A 4 -4.53 -1.37 -0.05
CA ASP A 4 -5.15 -1.18 -1.36
C ASP A 4 -4.11 -0.96 -2.45
N SER A 5 -3.53 -2.05 -2.96
CA SER A 5 -2.63 -1.97 -4.11
C SER A 5 -3.40 -2.00 -5.44
N ARG A 6 -3.06 -1.07 -6.33
CA ARG A 6 -3.51 -1.03 -7.75
C ARG A 6 -2.51 -1.67 -8.72
N SER A 7 -1.50 -2.37 -8.20
CA SER A 7 -0.48 -3.02 -9.03
C SER A 7 -1.07 -4.11 -9.92
N LYS A 8 -0.38 -4.36 -11.05
CA LYS A 8 -0.60 -5.47 -11.97
C LYS A 8 0.63 -6.36 -12.13
N ARG A 9 1.66 -6.16 -11.30
CA ARG A 9 2.97 -6.83 -11.43
C ARG A 9 2.86 -8.35 -11.36
N PHE A 10 2.04 -8.89 -10.46
CA PHE A 10 1.87 -10.34 -10.34
C PHE A 10 1.14 -10.89 -11.56
N VAL A 11 0.05 -10.24 -11.98
CA VAL A 11 -0.68 -10.61 -13.20
C VAL A 11 0.24 -10.53 -14.43
N ASP A 12 1.10 -9.51 -14.52
CA ASP A 12 2.08 -9.37 -15.60
C ASP A 12 3.09 -10.52 -15.64
N ILE A 13 3.51 -11.04 -14.48
CA ILE A 13 4.37 -12.23 -14.39
C ILE A 13 3.60 -13.48 -14.82
N ALA A 14 2.33 -13.58 -14.45
CA ALA A 14 1.46 -14.71 -14.77
C ALA A 14 0.84 -14.67 -16.18
N LYS A 15 1.10 -13.61 -16.97
CA LYS A 15 0.51 -13.40 -18.31
C LYS A 15 0.64 -14.58 -19.26
N ALA A 16 1.75 -15.33 -19.18
CA ALA A 16 1.98 -16.49 -20.03
C ALA A 16 0.98 -17.65 -19.73
N ALA A 17 0.41 -17.68 -18.53
CA ALA A 17 -0.53 -18.70 -18.09
C ALA A 17 -1.98 -18.20 -18.00
N ILE A 18 -2.18 -16.89 -17.80
CA ILE A 18 -3.49 -16.30 -17.50
C ILE A 18 -3.61 -14.96 -18.23
N ASP A 19 -4.58 -14.86 -19.15
CA ASP A 19 -4.97 -13.59 -19.78
C ASP A 19 -6.09 -12.93 -18.98
N LEU A 20 -5.72 -12.05 -18.05
CA LEU A 20 -6.67 -11.37 -17.15
C LEU A 20 -6.38 -9.87 -17.07
N HIS A 21 -7.44 -9.07 -17.16
CA HIS A 21 -7.40 -7.63 -17.01
C HIS A 21 -7.94 -7.17 -15.64
N SER A 22 -7.24 -7.50 -14.57
CA SER A 22 -7.56 -7.07 -13.20
C SER A 22 -6.35 -6.49 -12.47
N SER A 23 -6.55 -5.94 -11.27
CA SER A 23 -5.43 -5.71 -10.34
C SER A 23 -4.98 -7.03 -9.71
N ASP A 24 -3.73 -7.05 -9.23
CA ASP A 24 -3.18 -8.18 -8.48
C ASP A 24 -4.06 -8.51 -7.28
N THR A 25 -4.47 -7.49 -6.51
CA THR A 25 -5.28 -7.64 -5.30
C THR A 25 -6.64 -8.27 -5.55
N VAL A 26 -7.30 -7.93 -6.66
CA VAL A 26 -8.59 -8.52 -7.03
C VAL A 26 -8.40 -9.98 -7.44
N PHE A 27 -7.44 -10.26 -8.33
CA PHE A 27 -7.19 -11.62 -8.78
C PHE A 27 -6.77 -12.54 -7.63
N LEU A 28 -5.81 -12.10 -6.83
CA LEU A 28 -5.27 -12.88 -5.72
C LEU A 28 -6.27 -13.05 -4.57
N ASN A 29 -7.27 -12.19 -4.45
CA ASN A 29 -8.36 -12.38 -3.50
C ASN A 29 -9.20 -13.62 -3.80
N HIS A 30 -9.29 -14.01 -5.07
CA HIS A 30 -9.99 -15.23 -5.49
C HIS A 30 -9.07 -16.45 -5.56
N LEU A 31 -7.77 -16.23 -5.76
CA LEU A 31 -6.79 -17.31 -5.87
C LEU A 31 -6.30 -17.82 -4.51
N LEU A 32 -5.93 -16.90 -3.60
CA LEU A 32 -5.30 -17.24 -2.33
C LEU A 32 -6.35 -17.54 -1.26
N LYS A 33 -6.13 -18.61 -0.50
CA LYS A 33 -6.87 -18.91 0.73
C LYS A 33 -6.23 -18.25 1.94
N GLU A 34 -6.98 -18.14 3.02
CA GLU A 34 -6.43 -17.71 4.31
C GLU A 34 -5.15 -18.49 4.69
N GLY A 35 -4.10 -17.75 5.07
CA GLY A 35 -2.79 -18.28 5.42
C GLY A 35 -1.84 -18.49 4.24
N GLU A 36 -2.32 -18.35 3.00
CA GLU A 36 -1.48 -18.49 1.81
C GLU A 36 -0.82 -17.18 1.40
N ARG A 37 0.29 -17.31 0.67
CA ARG A 37 1.02 -16.21 0.05
C ARG A 37 1.48 -16.56 -1.35
N THR A 38 1.78 -15.55 -2.14
CA THR A 38 2.54 -15.73 -3.37
C THR A 38 4.01 -16.04 -3.08
N PHE A 39 4.76 -16.41 -4.13
CA PHE A 39 6.22 -16.28 -4.10
C PHE A 39 6.63 -14.79 -4.02
N ALA A 40 7.87 -14.55 -3.61
CA ALA A 40 8.46 -13.21 -3.63
C ALA A 40 8.94 -12.90 -5.05
N PHE A 41 8.63 -11.70 -5.55
CA PHE A 41 9.02 -11.26 -6.87
C PHE A 41 9.56 -9.83 -6.83
N ARG A 42 10.38 -9.47 -7.83
CA ARG A 42 10.93 -8.11 -7.93
C ARG A 42 9.82 -7.09 -8.08
N TYR A 43 9.92 -6.00 -7.33
CA TYR A 43 8.97 -4.90 -7.32
C TYR A 43 8.67 -4.36 -8.73
N THR A 44 9.72 -4.18 -9.54
CA THR A 44 9.65 -3.73 -10.94
C THR A 44 10.40 -4.69 -11.86
N SER A 45 9.98 -4.77 -13.13
CA SER A 45 10.74 -5.43 -14.19
C SER A 45 11.90 -4.58 -14.72
N ASP A 46 11.83 -3.26 -14.55
CA ASP A 46 12.85 -2.32 -15.00
C ASP A 46 13.11 -1.29 -13.89
N VAL A 47 14.25 -1.45 -13.21
CA VAL A 47 14.64 -0.61 -12.08
C VAL A 47 15.11 0.77 -12.53
N LYS A 48 15.69 0.87 -13.73
CA LYS A 48 16.27 2.12 -14.26
C LYS A 48 15.18 3.08 -14.75
N ARG A 49 14.11 2.54 -15.33
CA ARG A 49 12.99 3.34 -15.85
C ARG A 49 11.90 3.63 -14.81
N HIS A 50 11.84 2.84 -13.73
CA HIS A 50 10.76 2.99 -12.77
C HIS A 50 11.01 4.21 -11.85
N PRO A 51 10.11 5.21 -11.81
CA PRO A 51 10.37 6.49 -11.16
C PRO A 51 10.63 6.37 -9.67
N ILE A 52 9.93 5.46 -8.99
CA ILE A 52 10.05 5.26 -7.53
C ILE A 52 11.40 4.63 -7.15
N THR A 53 11.98 3.77 -8.00
CA THR A 53 13.19 3.02 -7.64
C THR A 53 14.47 3.81 -7.87
N ARG A 54 14.41 4.95 -8.57
CA ARG A 54 15.58 5.81 -8.83
C ARG A 54 16.20 6.37 -7.56
N ASP A 55 15.38 6.64 -6.55
CA ASP A 55 15.83 7.23 -5.28
C ASP A 55 16.48 6.20 -4.35
N PHE A 56 16.34 4.90 -4.64
CA PHE A 56 16.86 3.81 -3.81
C PHE A 56 18.29 3.38 -4.18
N GLY A 57 18.90 3.99 -5.20
CA GLY A 57 20.30 3.71 -5.57
C GLY A 57 20.55 2.22 -5.84
N THR A 58 21.55 1.65 -5.17
CA THR A 58 21.93 0.22 -5.30
C THR A 58 20.89 -0.73 -4.70
N GLU A 59 20.12 -0.28 -3.70
CA GLU A 59 19.10 -1.09 -3.03
C GLU A 59 17.82 -1.27 -3.87
N ALA A 60 17.70 -0.49 -4.94
CA ALA A 60 16.55 -0.50 -5.83
C ALA A 60 16.26 -1.88 -6.45
N GLU A 61 17.32 -2.66 -6.74
CA GLU A 61 17.19 -4.01 -7.30
C GLU A 61 16.82 -5.06 -6.24
N ALA A 62 17.05 -4.74 -4.96
CA ALA A 62 16.78 -5.62 -3.82
C ALA A 62 15.34 -5.51 -3.30
N VAL A 63 14.55 -4.58 -3.83
CA VAL A 63 13.14 -4.41 -3.44
C VAL A 63 12.30 -5.54 -4.02
N ASN A 64 11.76 -6.36 -3.11
CA ASN A 64 10.86 -7.45 -3.43
C ASN A 64 9.44 -7.13 -2.94
N ALA A 65 8.48 -7.80 -3.56
CA ALA A 65 7.09 -7.77 -3.19
C ALA A 65 6.52 -9.19 -3.11
N MET A 66 5.56 -9.38 -2.22
CA MET A 66 4.71 -10.57 -2.16
C MET A 66 3.31 -10.16 -1.73
N TYR A 67 2.34 -11.01 -2.02
CA TYR A 67 0.99 -10.89 -1.47
C TYR A 67 0.75 -11.99 -0.46
N LEU A 68 0.09 -11.65 0.64
CA LEU A 68 -0.27 -12.56 1.73
C LEU A 68 -1.76 -12.39 2.00
N LYS A 69 -2.50 -13.47 2.21
CA LYS A 69 -3.93 -13.46 2.56
C LYS A 69 -4.10 -13.83 4.04
N PRO A 70 -4.14 -12.86 4.98
CA PRO A 70 -4.13 -13.20 6.40
C PRO A 70 -5.47 -13.72 6.91
N VAL A 71 -6.58 -13.26 6.31
CA VAL A 71 -7.95 -13.67 6.65
C VAL A 71 -8.79 -13.81 5.39
N GLU A 72 -9.80 -14.67 5.43
CA GLU A 72 -10.69 -14.92 4.29
C GLU A 72 -11.50 -13.68 3.87
N GLY A 73 -12.00 -12.92 4.85
CA GLY A 73 -12.95 -11.81 4.66
C GLY A 73 -12.38 -10.50 4.14
N ASP A 74 -11.07 -10.41 3.89
CA ASP A 74 -10.39 -9.17 3.48
C ASP A 74 -9.41 -9.43 2.32
N ARG A 75 -9.04 -8.38 1.58
CA ARG A 75 -8.13 -8.51 0.44
C ARG A 75 -6.71 -8.92 0.87
N PRO A 76 -5.95 -9.59 0.00
CA PRO A 76 -4.55 -9.87 0.26
C PRO A 76 -3.75 -8.59 0.50
N LEU A 77 -2.88 -8.62 1.50
CA LEU A 77 -1.94 -7.55 1.80
C LEU A 77 -0.73 -7.66 0.90
N ARG A 78 -0.35 -6.51 0.32
CA ARG A 78 0.93 -6.39 -0.37
C ARG A 78 2.03 -6.06 0.63
N VAL A 79 3.03 -6.93 0.69
CA VAL A 79 4.22 -6.76 1.53
C VAL A 79 5.38 -6.45 0.61
N GLU A 80 6.00 -5.28 0.81
CA GLU A 80 7.20 -4.85 0.11
C GLU A 80 8.33 -4.78 1.12
N PHE A 81 9.50 -5.29 0.75
CA PHE A 81 10.60 -5.45 1.68
C PHE A 81 11.93 -5.57 0.92
N ILE A 82 13.02 -5.32 1.65
CA ILE A 82 14.40 -5.54 1.21
C ILE A 82 14.96 -6.72 2.02
N GLY A 83 15.71 -7.61 1.37
CA GLY A 83 16.32 -8.79 1.99
C GLY A 83 15.80 -10.11 1.42
N SER A 84 16.31 -11.21 1.98
CA SER A 84 16.10 -12.58 1.46
C SER A 84 15.21 -13.46 2.35
N ASP A 85 14.92 -13.06 3.59
CA ASP A 85 14.07 -13.85 4.51
C ASP A 85 12.58 -13.65 4.25
N PHE A 86 12.11 -14.16 3.12
CA PHE A 86 10.71 -14.04 2.70
C PHE A 86 9.74 -14.74 3.66
N SER A 87 10.14 -15.91 4.17
CA SER A 87 9.29 -16.74 5.02
C SER A 87 9.15 -16.17 6.43
N GLY A 88 10.24 -15.67 7.02
CA GLY A 88 10.19 -15.00 8.32
C GLY A 88 9.33 -13.74 8.25
N ILE A 89 9.52 -12.91 7.22
CA ILE A 89 8.71 -11.70 7.00
C ILE A 89 7.22 -12.07 6.83
N ALA A 90 6.90 -13.06 6.00
CA ALA A 90 5.51 -13.49 5.81
C ALA A 90 4.87 -13.98 7.11
N SER A 91 5.59 -14.79 7.88
CA SER A 91 5.11 -15.33 9.16
C SER A 91 4.85 -14.21 10.18
N LEU A 92 5.77 -13.25 10.29
CA LEU A 92 5.63 -12.08 11.15
C LEU A 92 4.41 -11.24 10.76
N VAL A 93 4.30 -10.89 9.47
CA VAL A 93 3.19 -10.07 8.97
C VAL A 93 1.86 -10.79 9.14
N TYR A 94 1.80 -12.10 8.88
CA TYR A 94 0.61 -12.92 9.09
C TYR A 94 0.15 -12.85 10.54
N THR A 95 1.07 -13.11 11.49
CA THR A 95 0.78 -13.12 12.93
C THR A 95 0.21 -11.77 13.39
N LEU A 96 0.79 -10.67 12.91
CA LEU A 96 0.33 -9.32 13.26
C LEU A 96 -1.00 -8.95 12.60
N SER A 97 -1.29 -9.50 11.42
CA SER A 97 -2.46 -9.10 10.62
C SER A 97 -3.69 -9.98 10.84
N LYS A 98 -3.54 -11.20 11.37
CA LYS A 98 -4.66 -12.16 11.56
C LYS A 98 -5.46 -11.94 12.85
N ILE A 99 -5.11 -10.95 13.68
CA ILE A 99 -5.73 -10.73 15.00
C ILE A 99 -7.26 -10.58 14.90
N ASN A 100 -7.77 -9.94 13.84
CA ASN A 100 -9.19 -9.78 13.58
C ASN A 100 -9.63 -10.64 12.39
N ARG A 101 -10.73 -11.39 12.51
CA ARG A 101 -11.25 -12.29 11.46
C ARG A 101 -11.72 -11.62 10.17
N THR A 102 -12.01 -10.32 10.23
CA THR A 102 -12.62 -9.54 9.15
C THR A 102 -11.74 -8.40 8.65
N TYR A 103 -10.65 -8.09 9.36
CA TYR A 103 -9.77 -6.97 9.04
C TYR A 103 -8.32 -7.41 9.11
N ALA A 104 -7.71 -7.65 7.95
CA ALA A 104 -6.33 -8.09 7.86
C ALA A 104 -5.39 -6.89 7.84
N TYR A 105 -5.06 -6.32 8.99
CA TYR A 105 -4.04 -5.27 9.06
C TYR A 105 -3.33 -5.26 10.42
N PRO A 106 -2.00 -5.01 10.48
CA PRO A 106 -1.28 -4.98 11.74
C PRO A 106 -1.81 -3.90 12.68
N SER A 107 -2.16 -4.28 13.91
CA SER A 107 -2.67 -3.36 14.92
C SER A 107 -1.72 -2.18 15.17
N VAL A 108 -0.41 -2.43 15.16
CA VAL A 108 0.63 -1.39 15.31
C VAL A 108 0.54 -0.32 14.23
N LEU A 109 0.21 -0.69 12.98
CA LEU A 109 0.04 0.28 11.90
C LEU A 109 -1.28 1.04 12.01
N ILE A 110 -2.35 0.39 12.51
CA ILE A 110 -3.63 1.07 12.79
C ILE A 110 -3.42 2.13 13.87
N GLU A 111 -2.73 1.78 14.96
CA GLU A 111 -2.44 2.70 16.05
C GLU A 111 -1.55 3.87 15.60
N ALA A 112 -0.52 3.59 14.81
CA ALA A 112 0.34 4.63 14.25
C ALA A 112 -0.44 5.61 13.36
N ASP A 113 -1.34 5.10 12.51
CA ASP A 113 -2.19 5.92 11.65
C ASP A 113 -3.15 6.81 12.47
N LEU A 114 -3.81 6.24 13.47
CA LEU A 114 -4.71 6.98 14.37
C LEU A 114 -3.98 8.08 15.15
N ARG A 115 -2.73 7.85 15.57
CA ARG A 115 -1.92 8.86 16.29
C ARG A 115 -1.36 9.93 15.38
N ALA A 116 -1.07 9.61 14.11
CA ALA A 116 -0.57 10.55 13.13
C ALA A 116 -1.68 11.41 12.49
N ALA A 117 -2.94 11.00 12.62
CA ALA A 117 -4.08 11.73 12.11
C ALA A 117 -4.19 13.12 12.77
N LEU A 118 -4.10 14.17 11.95
CA LEU A 118 -4.26 15.55 12.41
C LEU A 118 -5.74 15.88 12.60
N ASP A 119 -6.06 16.57 13.68
CA ASP A 119 -7.39 17.13 13.88
C ASP A 119 -7.70 18.12 12.74
N PRO A 120 -8.81 17.95 12.00
CA PRO A 120 -9.20 18.87 10.93
C PRO A 120 -9.25 20.33 11.34
N LEU A 121 -9.66 20.62 12.58
CA LEU A 121 -9.73 21.99 13.12
C LEU A 121 -8.34 22.57 13.38
N GLU A 122 -7.41 21.76 13.89
CA GLU A 122 -6.01 22.19 14.06
C GLU A 122 -5.35 22.46 12.72
N LEU A 123 -5.61 21.60 11.72
CA LEU A 123 -5.12 21.78 10.36
C LEU A 123 -5.65 23.09 9.74
N GLU A 124 -6.94 23.40 9.93
CA GLU A 124 -7.53 24.65 9.45
C GLU A 124 -6.90 25.88 10.12
N ARG A 125 -6.66 25.82 11.43
CA ARG A 125 -5.99 26.91 12.18
C ARG A 125 -4.57 27.12 11.69
N ALA A 126 -3.81 26.03 11.52
CA ALA A 126 -2.46 26.08 10.98
C ALA A 126 -2.43 26.70 9.57
N GLN A 127 -3.36 26.29 8.70
CA GLN A 127 -3.50 26.84 7.35
C GLN A 127 -3.78 28.35 7.37
N LYS A 128 -4.72 28.81 8.21
CA LYS A 128 -5.03 30.24 8.35
C LYS A 128 -3.84 31.03 8.88
N SER A 129 -3.11 30.50 9.86
CA SER A 129 -1.91 31.12 10.40
C SER A 129 -0.82 31.32 9.33
N LEU A 130 -0.55 30.28 8.54
CA LEU A 130 0.41 30.34 7.43
C LEU A 130 -0.02 31.35 6.36
N ALA A 131 -1.31 31.40 6.01
CA ALA A 131 -1.83 32.37 5.03
C ALA A 131 -1.67 33.82 5.52
N MET A 132 -1.90 34.08 6.81
CA MET A 132 -1.70 35.40 7.40
C MET A 132 -0.22 35.82 7.39
N GLN A 133 0.71 34.92 7.73
CA GLN A 133 2.13 35.22 7.80
C GLN A 133 2.80 35.38 6.43
N THR A 134 2.36 34.62 5.43
CA THR A 134 2.95 34.64 4.09
C THR A 134 2.34 35.71 3.18
N GLY A 135 1.22 36.34 3.59
CA GLY A 135 0.46 37.27 2.75
C GLY A 135 -0.18 36.62 1.52
N MET A 136 0.01 35.31 1.33
CA MET A 136 -0.64 34.54 0.28
C MET A 136 -2.01 34.13 0.79
N GLY A 137 -3.04 34.80 0.28
CA GLY A 137 -4.40 34.28 0.40
C GLY A 137 -4.46 32.90 -0.24
N MET A 138 -4.41 31.84 0.58
CA MET A 138 -4.58 30.47 0.11
C MET A 138 -6.02 30.32 -0.38
N MET A 139 -6.25 30.62 -1.65
CA MET A 139 -7.57 30.41 -2.24
C MET A 139 -7.94 28.94 -2.07
N PRO A 140 -9.17 28.62 -1.62
CA PRO A 140 -9.60 27.25 -1.54
C PRO A 140 -9.49 26.60 -2.92
N LEU A 141 -9.09 25.33 -2.95
CA LEU A 141 -9.05 24.57 -4.20
C LEU A 141 -10.42 24.63 -4.86
N ARG A 142 -10.49 25.05 -6.13
CA ARG A 142 -11.75 25.18 -6.90
C ARG A 142 -12.62 23.92 -6.90
N ARG A 143 -12.02 22.74 -6.65
CA ARG A 143 -12.74 21.46 -6.53
C ARG A 143 -13.65 21.38 -5.28
N ASN A 144 -13.35 22.15 -4.25
CA ASN A 144 -14.11 22.20 -3.00
C ASN A 144 -15.31 23.17 -3.08
N SER A 145 -15.37 24.02 -4.12
CA SER A 145 -16.43 25.01 -4.34
C SER A 145 -17.41 24.59 -5.45
N ARG A 146 -17.54 23.29 -5.71
CA ARG A 146 -18.54 22.77 -6.67
C ARG A 146 -19.95 22.96 -6.09
N PRO A 147 -20.88 23.63 -6.78
CA PRO A 147 -22.21 23.96 -6.24
C PRO A 147 -23.12 22.76 -6.03
N PHE A 148 -22.83 21.64 -6.70
CA PHE A 148 -23.65 20.43 -6.66
C PHE A 148 -22.75 19.24 -6.31
N ARG A 149 -23.08 18.58 -5.21
CA ARG A 149 -22.47 17.35 -4.73
C ARG A 149 -23.56 16.35 -4.40
#